data_AF-A0A239CGP6-F1
#
_entry.id   AF-A0A239CGP6-F1
#
_cell.length_a   1.000
_cell.length_b   1.000
_cell.length_c   1.000
_cell.angle_alpha   90.00
_cell.angle_beta   90.00
_cell.angle_gamma   90.00
#
_symmetry.space_group_name_H-M   'P 1'
#
loop_
_entity.id
_entity.type
_entity.pdbx_description
1 polymer ?
#
loop_
_entity_poly.entity_id
_entity_poly.type
_entity_poly.pdbx_seq_one_letter_code
_entity_poly.pdbx_strand_id
1 'polypeptide(L)' 'MARGLGMVGAVDLDGGGSTTLAVDGELASSPSDTAGERPVGDAVVVTAG' A
#
# COMPACT_ATOMS: atom_id res chain seq x y z
N MET A 1 -9.49 10.76 6.26
CA MET A 1 -9.35 9.34 6.66
C MET A 1 -8.48 9.20 7.90
N ALA A 2 -7.17 9.48 7.84
CA ALA A 2 -6.21 9.25 8.94
C ALA A 2 -6.67 9.71 10.34
N ARG A 3 -7.17 10.95 10.49
CA ARG A 3 -7.69 11.44 11.78
C ARG A 3 -8.90 10.65 12.29
N GLY A 4 -9.78 10.22 11.40
CA GLY A 4 -10.96 9.41 11.74
C GLY A 4 -10.60 7.98 12.16
N LEU A 5 -9.41 7.48 11.79
CA LEU A 5 -8.85 6.21 12.23
C LEU A 5 -8.01 6.33 13.52
N GLY A 6 -7.93 7.52 14.13
CA GLY A 6 -7.18 7.74 15.37
C GLY A 6 -5.66 7.82 15.20
N MET A 7 -5.15 8.02 13.98
CA MET A 7 -3.70 8.17 13.76
C MET A 7 -3.18 9.44 14.44
N VAL A 8 -2.14 9.30 15.26
CA VAL A 8 -1.50 10.42 16.00
C VAL A 8 -0.54 11.20 15.09
N GLY A 9 0.04 10.52 14.11
CA GLY A 9 0.84 11.07 13.02
C GLY A 9 0.65 10.21 11.77
N ALA A 10 0.57 10.84 10.60
CA ALA A 10 0.39 10.17 9.32
C ALA A 10 1.08 10.98 8.23
N VAL A 11 1.57 10.29 7.22
CA VAL A 11 2.14 10.87 6.00
C VAL A 11 1.62 10.06 4.82
N ASP A 12 1.42 10.71 3.68
CA ASP A 12 1.06 10.02 2.44
C ASP A 12 2.29 9.31 1.85
N LEU A 13 2.05 8.18 1.21
CA LEU A 13 3.05 7.44 0.42
C LEU A 13 2.74 7.59 -1.07
N ASP A 14 3.43 6.83 -1.92
CA ASP A 14 3.15 6.82 -3.35
C ASP A 14 1.71 6.38 -3.65
N GLY A 15 1.13 6.99 -4.69
CA GLY A 15 -0.29 6.97 -5.01
C GLY A 15 -0.62 6.32 -6.34
N GLY A 16 -1.90 6.38 -6.70
CA GLY A 16 -2.39 5.93 -8.01
C GLY A 16 -2.09 4.46 -8.26
N GLY A 17 -1.55 4.15 -9.45
CA GLY A 17 -1.23 2.78 -9.85
C GLY A 17 -0.21 2.06 -8.95
N SER A 18 0.57 2.81 -8.16
CA SER A 18 1.54 2.26 -7.21
C SER A 18 0.91 1.83 -5.87
N THR A 19 -0.31 2.26 -5.56
CA THR A 19 -0.95 1.92 -4.28
C THR A 19 -1.42 0.46 -4.30
N THR A 20 -0.68 -0.42 -3.64
CA THR A 20 -1.04 -1.84 -3.46
C THR A 20 -0.81 -2.32 -2.01
N LEU A 21 -1.48 -3.41 -1.64
CA LEU A 21 -1.29 -4.16 -0.39
C LEU A 21 -1.24 -5.65 -0.72
N ALA A 22 -0.21 -6.34 -0.21
CA ALA A 22 -0.13 -7.79 -0.22
C ALA A 22 -0.15 -8.35 1.20
N VAL A 23 -0.82 -9.49 1.40
CA VAL A 23 -0.87 -10.25 2.65
C VAL A 23 -0.42 -11.66 2.35
N ASP A 24 0.52 -12.18 3.12
CA ASP A 24 1.11 -13.51 2.91
C ASP A 24 1.66 -13.74 1.48
N GLY A 25 2.15 -12.67 0.86
CA GLY A 25 2.69 -12.70 -0.51
C GLY A 25 1.63 -12.65 -1.61
N GLU A 26 0.34 -12.55 -1.27
CA GLU A 26 -0.77 -12.45 -2.21
C GLU A 26 -1.35 -11.04 -2.26
N LEU A 27 -1.67 -10.56 -3.47
CA LEU A 27 -2.29 -9.25 -3.68
C LEU A 27 -3.69 -9.22 -3.04
N ALA A 28 -3.87 -8.33 -2.07
CA ALA A 28 -5.13 -8.16 -1.32
C ALA A 28 -5.93 -6.92 -1.75
N SER A 29 -5.28 -5.96 -2.40
CA SER A 29 -5.90 -4.72 -2.91
C SER A 29 -6.32 -4.83 -4.38
N SER A 30 -6.96 -3.77 -4.90
CA SER A 30 -7.29 -3.62 -6.33
C SER A 30 -6.49 -2.45 -6.92
N PRO A 31 -5.38 -2.72 -7.64
CA PRO A 31 -4.59 -1.67 -8.30
C PRO A 31 -5.42 -0.91 -9.33
N SER A 32 -5.18 0.40 -9.48
CA SER A 32 -5.95 1.24 -10.41
C SER A 32 -5.46 1.18 -11.86
N ASP A 33 -4.24 0.71 -12.10
CA ASP A 33 -3.72 0.57 -13.46
C ASP A 33 -4.43 -0.56 -14.20
N THR A 34 -4.74 -0.35 -15.48
CA THR A 34 -5.45 -1.33 -16.30
C THR A 34 -4.66 -2.63 -16.50
N ALA A 35 -3.34 -2.59 -16.35
CA ALA A 35 -2.45 -3.74 -16.47
C ALA A 35 -2.34 -4.55 -15.15
N GLY A 36 -2.94 -4.10 -14.06
CA GLY A 36 -2.80 -4.71 -12.73
C GLY A 36 -1.72 -4.06 -11.89
N GLU A 37 -0.99 -4.87 -11.11
CA GLU A 37 0.07 -4.38 -10.22
C GLU A 37 1.22 -3.72 -10.99
N ARG A 38 1.64 -2.54 -10.52
CA ARG A 38 2.75 -1.77 -11.08
C ARG A 38 4.06 -2.12 -10.37
N PRO A 39 5.18 -2.32 -11.09
CA PRO A 39 6.51 -2.39 -10.46
C PRO A 39 6.86 -1.08 -9.74
N VAL A 40 7.22 -1.16 -8.46
CA VAL A 40 7.65 -0.04 -7.62
C VAL A 40 9.12 -0.18 -7.21
N GLY A 41 9.76 0.92 -6.81
CA GLY A 41 11.19 0.93 -6.45
C GLY A 41 11.50 0.38 -5.05
N ASP A 42 10.54 0.48 -4.13
CA ASP A 42 10.65 0.09 -2.74
C ASP A 42 9.28 -0.26 -2.15
N ALA A 43 9.29 -0.88 -0.95
CA ALA A 43 8.09 -1.26 -0.23
C ALA A 43 8.29 -1.14 1.29
N VAL A 44 7.21 -0.83 2.00
CA VAL A 44 7.15 -0.95 3.46
C VAL A 44 6.68 -2.37 3.78
N VAL A 45 7.56 -3.16 4.41
CA VAL A 45 7.29 -4.56 4.74
C VAL A 45 7.17 -4.73 6.25
N VAL A 46 6.09 -5.38 6.69
CA VAL A 46 5.94 -5.82 8.09
C VAL A 46 6.44 -7.25 8.20
N THR A 47 7.55 -7.44 8.93
CA THR A 47 8.15 -8.77 9.14
C THR A 47 7.80 -9.33 10.51
N ALA A 48 7.85 -10.65 10.66
CA ALA A 48 7.99 -11.24 11.99
C ALA A 48 9.35 -10.79 12.58
N GLY A 49 9.34 -10.34 13.83
CA GLY A 49 10.55 -9.97 14.57
C GLY A 49 11.42 -11.16 14.93
#